data_AF-A0A3C0NE72-F1
#
_entry.id   AF-A0A3C0NE72-F1
#
_cell.length_a   1.000
_cell.length_b   1.000
_cell.length_c   1.000
_cell.angle_alpha   90.00
_cell.angle_beta   90.00
_cell.angle_gamma   90.00
#
_symmetry.space_group_name_H-M   'P 1'
#
loop_
_entity.id
_entity.type
_entity.pdbx_description
1 polymer ?
#
loop_
_entity_poly.entity_id
_entity_poly.type
_entity_poly.pdbx_seq_one_letter_code
_entity_poly.pdbx_strand_id
1 'polypeptide(L)' 'FEFLPGPVFANILLADEINRATPRTQSALLEVMEEQQVTVDGVSRPVPKPFFVIAT' A
#
# COMPACT_ATOMS: atom_id res chain seq x y z
N PHE A 1 -2.57 0.12 -21.82
CA PHE A 1 -1.83 -0.01 -20.55
C PHE A 1 -2.67 -0.90 -19.65
N GLU A 2 -2.07 -1.93 -19.06
CA GLU A 2 -2.74 -2.81 -18.10
C GLU A 2 -2.24 -2.47 -16.70
N PHE A 3 -3.15 -2.41 -15.74
CA PHE A 3 -2.79 -2.18 -14.35
C PHE A 3 -2.11 -3.42 -13.77
N LEU A 4 -0.86 -3.27 -13.34
CA LEU A 4 -0.13 -4.32 -12.63
C LEU A 4 -0.20 -4.02 -11.12
N PRO A 5 -0.87 -4.86 -10.32
CA PRO A 5 -0.98 -4.64 -8.89
C PRO A 5 0.38 -4.77 -8.21
N GLY A 6 0.72 -3.77 -7.38
CA GLY A 6 1.93 -3.76 -6.58
C GLY A 6 1.80 -4.56 -5.27
N PRO A 7 2.85 -4.55 -4.42
CA PRO A 7 2.92 -5.34 -3.19
C PRO A 7 1.79 -5.05 -2.18
N VAL A 8 1.22 -3.84 -2.20
CA VAL A 8 0.13 -3.42 -1.30
C VAL A 8 -1.19 -4.16 -1.56
N PHE A 9 -1.31 -4.91 -2.66
CA PHE A 9 -2.47 -5.75 -2.97
C PHE A 9 -2.36 -7.17 -2.39
N ALA A 10 -1.52 -7.38 -1.38
CA ALA A 10 -1.48 -8.60 -0.58
C ALA A 10 -2.36 -8.47 0.68
N ASN A 11 -2.89 -9.58 1.20
CA ASN A 11 -3.63 -9.57 2.47
C ASN A 11 -2.74 -9.24 3.69
N ILE A 12 -1.47 -9.65 3.64
CA ILE A 12 -0.47 -9.39 4.67
C ILE A 12 0.77 -8.82 3.99
N LEU A 13 1.19 -7.63 4.41
CA LEU A 13 2.36 -6.93 3.91
C LEU A 13 3.38 -6.74 5.03
N LEU A 14 4.58 -7.29 4.85
CA LEU A 14 5.72 -7.01 5.71
C LEU A 14 6.53 -5.84 5.11
N ALA A 15 6.57 -4.73 5.82
CA ALA A 15 7.33 -3.53 5.47
C ALA A 15 8.54 -3.41 6.40
N ASP A 16 9.64 -4.10 6.06
CA ASP A 16 10.87 -4.06 6.85
C ASP A 16 11.65 -2.75 6.65
N GLU A 17 12.30 -2.29 7.71
CA GLU A 17 13.04 -1.03 7.80
C GLU A 17 12.27 0.16 7.22
N ILE A 18 10.99 0.32 7.59
CA ILE A 18 10.09 1.36 7.01
C ILE A 18 10.70 2.76 7.11
N ASN A 19 11.49 3.01 8.16
CA ASN A 19 12.18 4.27 8.41
C ASN A 19 13.27 4.60 7.35
N ARG A 20 13.72 3.61 6.56
CA ARG A 20 14.65 3.82 5.43
C ARG A 20 13.94 4.14 4.12
N ALA A 21 12.64 3.86 4.02
CA ALA A 21 11.87 4.25 2.84
C ALA A 21 11.79 5.77 2.73
N THR A 22 11.63 6.29 1.51
CA THR A 22 11.47 7.75 1.32
C THR A 22 10.24 8.26 2.06
N PRO A 23 10.20 9.52 2.52
CA PRO A 23 9.02 10.08 3.18
C PRO A 23 7.73 9.90 2.36
N ARG A 24 7.82 10.05 1.03
CA ARG A 24 6.69 9.82 0.12
C ARG A 24 6.20 8.38 0.15
N THR A 25 7.10 7.39 0.20
CA THR A 25 6.73 5.97 0.29
C THR A 25 6.06 5.67 1.63
N GLN A 26 6.59 6.21 2.73
CA GLN A 26 5.98 6.05 4.05
C GLN A 26 4.58 6.66 4.11
N SER A 27 4.42 7.90 3.63
CA SER A 27 3.11 8.56 3.56
C SER A 27 2.12 7.79 2.69
N ALA A 28 2.56 7.27 1.53
CA ALA A 28 1.70 6.48 0.66
C ALA A 28 1.25 5.17 1.32
N LEU A 29 2.13 4.50 2.09
CA LEU A 29 1.73 3.29 2.83
C LEU A 29 0.71 3.62 3.92
N LEU A 30 0.92 4.71 4.68
CA LEU A 30 -0.03 5.17 5.70
C LEU A 30 -1.39 5.56 5.09
N GLU A 31 -1.38 6.25 3.96
CA GLU A 31 -2.59 6.59 3.21
C GLU A 31 -3.38 5.34 2.81
N VAL A 32 -2.70 4.31 2.28
CA VAL A 32 -3.35 3.05 1.92
C VAL A 32 -3.90 2.32 3.14
N MET A 33 -3.21 2.39 4.29
CA MET A 33 -3.68 1.80 5.54
C MET A 33 -4.95 2.49 6.06
N GLU A 34 -5.04 3.81 5.94
CA GLU A 34 -6.22 4.58 6.36
C GLU A 34 -7.39 4.41 5.38
N GLU A 35 -7.14 4.62 4.09
CA GLU A 35 -8.19 4.68 3.06
C GLU A 35 -8.58 3.29 2.53
N GLN A 36 -7.80 2.25 2.81
CA GLN A 36 -8.02 0.87 2.35
C GLN A 36 -8.15 0.77 0.82
N GLN A 37 -7.47 1.65 0.08
CA GLN A 37 -7.46 1.70 -1.37
C GLN A 37 -6.22 2.40 -1.91
N VAL A 38 -5.92 2.17 -3.18
CA VAL A 38 -4.86 2.84 -3.94
C VAL A 38 -5.49 3.51 -5.16
N THR A 39 -5.15 4.77 -5.42
CA THR A 39 -5.59 5.47 -6.64
C THR A 39 -4.46 5.54 -7.66
N VAL A 40 -4.67 4.94 -8.84
CA VAL A 40 -3.72 4.98 -9.96
C VAL A 40 -4.46 5.45 -11.20
N ASP A 41 -3.90 6.45 -11.87
CA ASP A 41 -4.49 7.06 -13.09
C ASP A 41 -5.96 7.47 -12.91
N GLY A 42 -6.30 8.03 -11.74
CA GLY A 42 -7.65 8.47 -11.39
C GLY A 42 -8.63 7.35 -11.05
N VAL A 43 -8.18 6.08 -11.04
CA VAL A 43 -9.00 4.92 -10.67
C VAL A 43 -8.60 4.42 -9.29
N SER A 44 -9.51 4.52 -8.33
CA SER A 44 -9.34 3.96 -6.99
C SER A 44 -9.63 2.46 -6.99
N ARG A 45 -8.73 1.69 -6.36
CA ARG A 45 -8.75 0.23 -6.31
C ARG A 45 -8.64 -0.19 -4.84
N PRO A 46 -9.62 -0.91 -4.29
CA PRO A 46 -9.55 -1.34 -2.90
C PRO A 46 -8.41 -2.35 -2.70
N VAL A 47 -7.76 -2.30 -1.53
CA VAL A 47 -6.88 -3.40 -1.11
C VAL A 47 -7.71 -4.63 -0.70
N PRO A 48 -7.14 -5.85 -0.72
CA PRO A 48 -7.85 -7.05 -0.30
C PRO A 48 -8.35 -6.96 1.15
N LYS A 49 -9.42 -7.68 1.48
CA LYS A 49 -9.88 -7.84 2.86
C LYS A 49 -9.62 -9.27 3.34
N PRO A 50 -8.92 -9.49 4.47
CA PRO A 50 -8.30 -8.47 5.32
C PRO A 50 -7.03 -7.87 4.69
N PHE A 51 -6.67 -6.65 5.11
CA PHE A 51 -5.40 -5.99 4.79
C PHE A 51 -4.65 -5.69 6.09
N PHE A 52 -3.51 -6.32 6.30
CA PHE A 52 -2.67 -6.13 7.47
C PHE A 52 -1.25 -5.75 7.06
N VAL A 53 -0.70 -4.73 7.71
CA VAL A 53 0.70 -4.32 7.54
C VAL A 53 1.45 -4.62 8.83
N ILE A 54 2.58 -5.31 8.71
CA ILE A 54 3.57 -5.51 9.78
C ILE A 54 4.78 -4.70 9.36
N ALA A 55 5.21 -3.73 10.17
CA ALA A 55 6.33 -2.87 9.85
C ALA A 55 7.39 -2.89 10.96
N THR A 56 8.67 -2.80 10.58
CA THR A 56 9.84 -2.80 11.47
C THR A 56 10.79 -1.64 11.17
#